data_AF-A0A4Q5PJX4-F1
#
_entry.id   AF-A0A4Q5PJX4-F1
#
_cell.length_a   1.000
_cell.length_b   1.000
_cell.length_c   1.000
_cell.angle_alpha   90.00
_cell.angle_beta   90.00
_cell.angle_gamma   90.00
#
_symmetry.space_group_name_H-M   'P 1'
#
loop_
_entity.id
_entity.type
_entity.pdbx_description
1 polymer ?
#
loop_
_entity_poly.entity_id
_entity_poly.type
_entity_poly.pdbx_seq_one_letter_code
_entity_poly.pdbx_strand_id
1 'polypeptide(L)'
;MKAPWWRFWEKPVYGGNFFPPEYKVFEFREGDLLVSDHENGRYAVNKVLKVDRIELRKGEKVNIQGQIFEATEDDYFLVIGMCHGKDEFNSEAEAREAARAGNWTIQMGHTPNRAPGAATGQTWAGKAPVLPAELEGYKVWRTAFDKKEAGVF
;
A
#
# COMPACT_ATOMS: atom_id res chain seq x y z
N MET A 1 35.25 22.88 -4.14
CA MET A 1 35.22 22.16 -2.86
C MET A 1 33.95 21.34 -2.82
N LYS A 2 34.07 20.01 -2.85
CA LYS A 2 32.93 19.10 -2.69
C LYS A 2 32.62 19.00 -1.19
N ALA A 3 31.38 19.27 -0.80
CA ALA A 3 30.95 19.10 0.57
C ALA A 3 31.14 17.63 0.98
N PRO A 4 31.49 17.35 2.25
CA PRO A 4 31.84 16.00 2.63
C PRO A 4 30.61 15.10 2.81
N TRP A 5 30.78 13.83 2.47
CA TRP A 5 29.77 12.77 2.41
C TRP A 5 29.20 12.32 3.77
N TRP A 6 29.65 12.91 4.88
CA TRP A 6 29.24 12.54 6.25
C TRP A 6 28.21 13.49 6.88
N ARG A 7 27.55 14.36 6.10
CA ARG A 7 26.51 15.30 6.59
C ARG A 7 25.07 14.76 6.55
N PHE A 8 24.85 13.53 6.12
CA PHE A 8 23.55 12.86 6.20
C PHE A 8 23.58 11.80 7.30
N TRP A 9 23.83 12.25 8.53
CA TRP A 9 23.27 11.50 9.66
C TRP A 9 21.77 11.76 9.60
N GLU A 10 21.08 10.86 8.90
CA GLU A 10 19.63 10.73 8.88
C GLU A 10 19.15 10.82 10.33
N LYS A 11 18.58 11.98 10.68
CA LYS A 11 17.79 12.05 11.91
C LYS A 11 16.75 10.93 11.80
N PRO A 12 16.53 10.14 12.85
CA PRO A 12 15.38 9.26 12.86
C PRO A 12 14.16 10.17 12.69
N VAL A 13 13.52 10.08 11.52
CA VAL A 13 12.31 10.86 11.21
C VAL A 13 11.19 10.26 12.06
N TYR A 14 11.10 10.71 13.31
CA TYR A 14 9.79 10.89 13.93
C TYR A 14 9.01 11.75 12.96
N GLY A 15 8.07 11.14 12.25
CA GLY A 15 7.26 11.85 11.26
C GLY A 15 6.61 13.06 11.90
N GLY A 16 6.48 14.15 11.14
CA GLY A 16 5.70 15.32 11.53
C GLY A 16 4.24 14.98 11.83
N ASN A 17 3.40 15.99 12.01
CA ASN A 17 1.96 15.81 12.32
C ASN A 17 1.05 16.13 11.12
N PHE A 18 1.59 16.23 9.91
CA PHE A 18 0.82 16.53 8.71
C PHE A 18 -0.14 15.39 8.34
N PHE A 19 0.36 14.14 8.35
CA PHE A 19 -0.45 12.95 8.17
C PHE A 19 -0.90 12.38 9.52
N PRO A 20 -2.17 11.96 9.64
CA PRO A 20 -2.67 11.27 10.81
C PRO A 20 -1.85 10.00 11.14
N PRO A 21 -1.74 9.60 12.42
CA PRO A 21 -0.95 8.42 12.82
C PRO A 21 -1.32 7.13 12.09
N GLU A 22 -2.59 6.92 11.77
CA GLU A 22 -3.09 5.75 11.06
C GLU A 22 -2.57 5.64 9.62
N TYR A 23 -2.03 6.71 9.04
CA TYR A 23 -1.35 6.69 7.75
C TYR A 23 0.08 6.17 7.84
N LYS A 24 0.63 6.04 9.05
CA LYS A 24 2.04 5.70 9.32
C LYS A 24 2.22 4.28 9.82
N VAL A 25 1.11 3.59 10.09
CA VAL A 25 1.08 2.21 10.60
C VAL A 25 0.28 1.32 9.66
N PHE A 26 0.75 0.11 9.46
CA PHE A 26 0.05 -0.91 8.70
C PHE A 26 0.35 -2.27 9.34
N GLU A 27 -0.69 -3.03 9.66
CA GLU A 27 -0.56 -4.25 10.47
C GLU A 27 -0.07 -5.46 9.66
N PHE A 28 -0.23 -5.44 8.34
CA PHE A 28 0.16 -6.50 7.43
C PHE A 28 1.53 -6.23 6.79
N ARG A 29 2.11 -7.26 6.16
CA ARG A 29 3.44 -7.24 5.56
C ARG A 29 3.38 -7.64 4.09
N GLU A 30 4.43 -7.28 3.35
CA GLU A 30 4.61 -7.75 1.96
C GLU A 30 4.53 -9.28 1.89
N GLY A 31 3.72 -9.75 0.94
CA GLY A 31 3.40 -11.16 0.72
C GLY A 31 2.24 -11.70 1.55
N ASP A 32 1.70 -10.95 2.51
CA ASP A 32 0.51 -11.40 3.23
C ASP A 32 -0.69 -11.49 2.28
N LEU A 33 -1.40 -12.61 2.39
CA LEU A 33 -2.66 -12.85 1.73
C LEU A 33 -3.77 -12.46 2.71
N LEU A 34 -4.70 -11.64 2.24
CA LEU A 34 -5.79 -11.10 3.02
C LEU A 34 -7.12 -11.56 2.43
N VAL A 35 -8.12 -11.74 3.28
CA VAL A 35 -9.51 -11.93 2.87
C VAL A 35 -10.28 -10.66 3.20
N SER A 36 -10.89 -10.06 2.18
CA SER A 36 -11.85 -8.95 2.36
C SER A 36 -13.26 -9.47 2.52
N ASP A 37 -14.02 -8.81 3.39
CA ASP A 37 -15.49 -8.92 3.45
C ASP A 37 -16.11 -7.77 2.64
N HIS A 38 -16.90 -8.11 1.62
CA HIS A 38 -17.61 -7.14 0.80
C HIS A 38 -19.03 -6.95 1.35
N GLU A 39 -19.60 -5.75 1.19
CA GLU A 39 -20.94 -5.40 1.72
C GLU A 39 -22.08 -6.32 1.24
N ASN A 40 -21.86 -7.07 0.15
CA ASN A 40 -22.78 -8.08 -0.37
C ASN A 40 -22.67 -9.46 0.33
N GLY A 41 -21.88 -9.58 1.40
CA GLY A 41 -21.61 -10.82 2.11
C GLY A 41 -20.71 -11.80 1.34
N ARG A 42 -19.97 -11.30 0.33
CA ARG A 42 -19.00 -12.06 -0.44
C ARG A 42 -17.60 -11.81 0.09
N TYR A 43 -16.74 -12.80 -0.07
CA TYR A 43 -15.34 -12.71 0.32
C TYR A 43 -14.45 -12.71 -0.91
N ALA A 44 -13.34 -11.98 -0.88
CA ALA A 44 -12.33 -12.01 -1.95
C ALA A 44 -10.92 -12.13 -1.35
N VAL A 45 -9.99 -12.66 -2.14
CA VAL A 45 -8.58 -12.77 -1.74
C VAL A 45 -7.81 -11.58 -2.30
N ASN A 46 -7.02 -10.93 -1.45
CA ASN A 46 -6.11 -9.85 -1.81
C ASN A 46 -4.69 -10.21 -1.37
N LYS A 47 -3.68 -9.53 -1.91
CA LYS A 47 -2.29 -9.69 -1.47
C LYS A 47 -1.61 -8.34 -1.33
N VAL A 48 -0.85 -8.19 -0.25
CA VAL A 48 0.03 -7.04 -0.05
C VAL A 48 1.29 -7.25 -0.88
N LEU A 49 1.49 -6.42 -1.90
CA LEU A 49 2.65 -6.49 -2.78
C LEU A 49 3.81 -5.61 -2.29
N LYS A 50 3.48 -4.41 -1.81
CA LYS A 50 4.47 -3.42 -1.36
C LYS A 50 3.94 -2.63 -0.17
N VAL A 51 4.79 -2.39 0.82
CA VAL A 51 4.57 -1.37 1.85
C VAL A 51 5.65 -0.31 1.65
N ASP A 52 5.28 0.81 1.05
CA ASP A 52 6.22 1.87 0.67
C ASP A 52 6.07 3.08 1.61
N ARG A 53 7.19 3.60 2.11
CA ARG A 53 7.23 4.80 2.95
C ARG A 53 7.47 5.99 2.04
N ILE A 54 6.46 6.85 1.91
CA ILE A 54 6.55 8.07 1.13
C ILE A 54 6.91 9.21 2.06
N GLU A 55 8.13 9.73 1.92
CA GLU A 55 8.55 10.96 2.57
C GLU A 55 8.05 12.17 1.78
N LEU A 56 7.59 13.18 2.49
CA LEU A 56 7.07 14.42 1.93
C LEU A 56 7.72 15.58 2.68
N ARG A 57 8.39 16.47 1.96
CA ARG A 57 8.99 17.68 2.53
C ARG A 57 7.97 18.79 2.62
N LYS A 58 8.16 19.71 3.56
CA LYS A 58 7.36 20.94 3.66
C LYS A 58 7.26 21.65 2.30
N GLY A 59 6.04 21.97 1.90
CA GLY A 59 5.70 22.62 0.63
C GLY A 59 5.55 21.67 -0.55
N GLU A 60 5.89 20.38 -0.42
CA GLU A 60 5.62 19.40 -1.47
C GLU A 60 4.14 19.04 -1.53
N LYS A 61 3.69 18.74 -2.75
CA LYS A 61 2.30 18.36 -3.05
C LYS A 61 2.18 16.86 -3.26
N VAL A 62 1.04 16.32 -2.82
CA VAL A 62 0.64 14.93 -3.02
C VAL A 62 -0.83 14.86 -3.43
N ASN A 63 -1.15 13.95 -4.36
CA ASN A 63 -2.53 13.66 -4.75
C ASN A 63 -3.04 12.45 -3.96
N ILE A 64 -4.08 12.64 -3.16
CA ILE A 64 -4.78 11.60 -2.41
C ILE A 64 -6.26 11.66 -2.79
N GLN A 65 -6.80 10.57 -3.30
CA GLN A 65 -8.20 10.44 -3.73
C GLN A 65 -8.66 11.55 -4.69
N GLY A 66 -7.77 11.99 -5.59
CA GLY A 66 -8.05 13.06 -6.55
C GLY A 66 -7.94 14.47 -5.98
N GLN A 67 -7.60 14.62 -4.70
CA GLN A 67 -7.40 15.90 -4.03
C GLN A 67 -5.90 16.16 -3.81
N ILE A 68 -5.48 17.40 -4.07
CA ILE A 68 -4.08 17.81 -3.89
C ILE A 68 -3.93 18.41 -2.49
N PHE A 69 -3.01 17.83 -1.71
CA PHE A 69 -2.60 18.32 -0.40
C PHE A 69 -1.16 18.85 -0.46
N GLU A 70 -0.90 19.97 0.20
CA GLU A 70 0.45 20.55 0.33
C GLU A 70 0.94 20.38 1.77
N ALA A 71 2.12 19.79 1.94
CA ALA A 71 2.68 19.48 3.24
C ALA A 71 3.05 20.74 4.04
N THR A 72 2.57 20.86 5.27
CA THR A 72 2.88 22.00 6.16
C THR A 72 4.21 21.84 6.91
N GLU A 73 4.72 20.62 6.98
CA GLU A 73 5.97 20.21 7.63
C GLU A 73 6.55 18.97 6.91
N ASP A 74 7.79 18.60 7.25
CA ASP A 74 8.37 17.35 6.78
C ASP A 74 7.66 16.18 7.49
N ASP A 75 7.13 15.24 6.71
CA ASP A 75 6.40 14.10 7.24
C ASP A 75 6.49 12.89 6.30
N TYR A 76 5.83 11.80 6.65
CA TYR A 76 5.68 10.63 5.80
C TYR A 76 4.32 9.97 5.97
N PHE A 77 3.99 9.12 5.01
CA PHE A 77 2.87 8.19 5.09
C PHE A 77 3.23 6.88 4.38
N LEU A 78 2.48 5.82 4.69
CA LEU A 78 2.62 4.53 4.03
C LEU A 78 1.65 4.44 2.86
N VAL A 79 2.17 4.00 1.71
CA VAL A 79 1.39 3.55 0.56
C VAL A 79 1.50 2.03 0.47
N ILE A 80 0.34 1.39 0.41
CA ILE A 80 0.21 -0.05 0.34
C ILE A 80 -0.16 -0.42 -1.08
N GLY A 81 0.78 -1.02 -1.80
CA GLY A 81 0.53 -1.64 -3.07
C GLY A 81 -0.16 -2.98 -2.88
N MET A 82 -1.41 -3.10 -3.31
CA MET A 82 -2.17 -4.34 -3.22
C MET A 82 -2.49 -4.91 -4.60
N CYS A 83 -2.63 -6.23 -4.71
CA CYS A 83 -3.42 -6.81 -5.80
C CYS A 83 -4.72 -7.37 -5.23
N HIS A 84 -5.75 -7.35 -6.08
CA HIS A 84 -7.11 -7.76 -5.73
C HIS A 84 -7.56 -8.93 -6.59
N GLY A 85 -8.16 -9.92 -5.94
CA GLY A 85 -8.72 -11.10 -6.58
C GLY A 85 -10.04 -10.80 -7.30
N LYS A 86 -10.27 -11.53 -8.39
CA LYS A 86 -11.53 -11.55 -9.15
C LYS A 86 -12.56 -12.48 -8.53
N ASP A 87 -12.09 -13.57 -7.93
CA ASP A 87 -12.94 -14.66 -7.47
C ASP A 87 -13.63 -14.27 -6.15
N GLU A 88 -14.93 -14.50 -6.08
CA GLU A 88 -15.74 -14.25 -4.90
C GLU A 88 -16.18 -15.56 -4.25
N PHE A 89 -16.09 -15.63 -2.92
CA PHE A 89 -16.40 -16.80 -2.11
C PHE A 89 -17.63 -16.56 -1.24
N ASN A 90 -18.37 -17.63 -0.90
CA ASN A 90 -19.58 -17.53 -0.09
C ASN A 90 -19.29 -17.43 1.41
N SER A 91 -18.06 -17.76 1.81
CA SER A 91 -17.63 -17.72 3.20
C SER A 91 -16.17 -17.34 3.32
N GLU A 92 -15.81 -16.77 4.47
CA GLU A 92 -14.42 -16.48 4.81
C GLU A 92 -13.54 -17.74 4.76
N ALA A 93 -14.08 -18.88 5.20
CA ALA A 93 -13.38 -20.15 5.20
C ALA A 93 -13.00 -20.62 3.79
N GLU A 94 -13.92 -20.50 2.83
CA GLU A 94 -13.66 -20.80 1.41
C GLU A 94 -12.57 -19.88 0.84
N ALA A 95 -12.65 -18.57 1.11
CA ALA A 95 -11.66 -17.61 0.63
C ALA A 95 -10.26 -17.88 1.23
N ARG A 96 -10.19 -18.22 2.52
CA ARG A 96 -8.93 -18.59 3.19
C ARG A 96 -8.30 -19.83 2.58
N GLU A 97 -9.09 -20.85 2.27
CA GLU A 97 -8.59 -22.06 1.63
C GLU A 97 -8.09 -21.77 0.22
N ALA A 98 -8.85 -21.00 -0.56
CA ALA A 98 -8.43 -20.57 -1.90
C ALA A 98 -7.12 -19.76 -1.87
N ALA A 99 -6.97 -18.84 -0.91
CA ALA A 99 -5.74 -18.07 -0.71
C ALA A 99 -4.54 -19.00 -0.45
N ARG A 100 -4.69 -19.95 0.48
CA ARG A 100 -3.61 -20.90 0.85
C ARG A 100 -3.25 -21.86 -0.28
N ALA A 101 -4.25 -22.33 -1.02
CA ALA A 101 -4.05 -23.19 -2.17
C ALA A 101 -3.50 -22.45 -3.40
N GLY A 102 -3.52 -21.12 -3.41
CA GLY A 102 -3.18 -20.31 -4.59
C GLY A 102 -4.25 -20.38 -5.69
N ASN A 103 -5.47 -20.80 -5.35
CA ASN A 103 -6.59 -21.00 -6.27
C ASN A 103 -7.46 -19.74 -6.34
N TRP A 104 -6.87 -18.64 -6.79
CA TRP A 104 -7.57 -17.38 -7.00
C TRP A 104 -6.91 -16.58 -8.13
N THR A 105 -7.71 -15.79 -8.83
CA THR A 105 -7.30 -15.04 -10.02
C THR A 105 -7.17 -13.58 -9.68
N ILE A 106 -6.07 -12.94 -10.08
CA ILE A 106 -5.89 -11.49 -9.90
C ILE A 106 -6.76 -10.74 -10.92
N GLN A 107 -7.58 -9.80 -10.45
CA GLN A 107 -8.32 -8.83 -11.28
C GLN A 107 -7.51 -7.55 -11.47
N MET A 108 -6.98 -7.00 -10.38
CA MET A 108 -6.21 -5.76 -10.38
C MET A 108 -4.81 -6.06 -9.85
N GLY A 109 -3.81 -5.91 -10.72
CA GLY A 109 -2.42 -6.27 -10.41
C GLY A 109 -1.72 -5.31 -9.44
N HIS A 110 -2.14 -4.06 -9.37
CA HIS A 110 -1.62 -3.09 -8.42
C HIS A 110 -2.61 -1.95 -8.17
N THR A 111 -2.96 -1.73 -6.91
CA THR A 111 -3.73 -0.58 -6.42
C THR A 111 -2.94 0.09 -5.30
N PRO A 112 -2.56 1.38 -5.43
CA PRO A 112 -1.81 2.12 -4.43
C PRO A 112 -2.77 2.75 -3.40
N ASN A 113 -2.97 2.08 -2.28
CA ASN A 113 -3.89 2.52 -1.23
C ASN A 113 -3.14 3.22 -0.09
N ARG A 114 -3.78 4.17 0.58
CA ARG A 114 -3.34 4.60 1.92
C ARG A 114 -3.45 3.44 2.91
N ALA A 115 -2.61 3.42 3.93
CA ALA A 115 -2.66 2.40 4.99
C ALA A 115 -4.06 2.11 5.58
N PRO A 116 -4.86 3.11 6.02
CA PRO A 116 -6.19 2.82 6.56
C PRO A 116 -7.14 2.22 5.52
N GLY A 117 -7.08 2.68 4.26
CA GLY A 117 -7.90 2.13 3.18
C GLY A 117 -7.52 0.70 2.82
N ALA A 118 -6.23 0.37 2.87
CA ALA A 118 -5.72 -0.97 2.61
C ALA A 118 -6.05 -1.98 3.71
N ALA A 119 -6.19 -1.53 4.96
CA ALA A 119 -6.45 -2.41 6.12
C ALA A 119 -7.95 -2.67 6.34
N THR A 120 -8.80 -1.72 5.96
CA THR A 120 -10.23 -1.77 6.28
C THR A 120 -10.90 -3.01 5.69
N GLY A 121 -11.60 -3.76 6.54
CA GLY A 121 -12.36 -4.95 6.13
C GLY A 121 -11.50 -6.16 5.74
N GLN A 122 -10.19 -6.14 5.99
CA GLN A 122 -9.27 -7.22 5.67
C GLN A 122 -8.97 -8.09 6.89
N THR A 123 -8.80 -9.39 6.66
CA THR A 123 -8.29 -10.32 7.67
C THR A 123 -7.15 -11.16 7.09
N TRP A 124 -6.11 -11.41 7.90
CA TRP A 124 -4.96 -12.20 7.45
C TRP A 124 -5.35 -13.66 7.17
N ALA A 125 -5.00 -14.20 6.01
CA ALA A 125 -5.37 -15.55 5.55
C ALA A 125 -4.18 -16.49 5.29
N GLY A 126 -3.00 -15.93 5.06
CA GLY A 126 -1.78 -16.70 4.78
C GLY A 126 -0.67 -15.80 4.24
N LYS A 127 0.33 -16.42 3.65
CA LYS A 127 1.46 -15.70 3.06
C LYS A 127 1.94 -16.39 1.78
N ALA A 128 2.26 -15.59 0.77
CA ALA A 128 2.90 -16.02 -0.46
C ALA A 128 4.03 -15.04 -0.82
N PRO A 129 5.16 -15.51 -1.38
CA PRO A 129 6.23 -14.61 -1.79
C PRO A 129 5.72 -13.62 -2.85
N VAL A 130 6.17 -12.37 -2.79
CA VAL A 130 5.93 -11.39 -3.85
C VAL A 130 6.93 -11.66 -4.97
N LEU A 131 6.43 -11.97 -6.15
CA LEU A 131 7.23 -12.24 -7.33
C LEU A 131 7.57 -10.93 -8.04
N PRO A 132 8.74 -10.83 -8.70
CA PRO A 132 9.12 -9.61 -9.43
C PRO A 132 8.08 -9.14 -10.45
N ALA A 133 7.39 -10.07 -11.12
CA ALA A 133 6.36 -9.78 -12.10
C ALA A 133 5.10 -9.13 -11.48
N GLU A 134 4.80 -9.40 -10.21
CA GLU A 134 3.68 -8.77 -9.50
C GLU A 134 3.96 -7.30 -9.18
N LEU A 135 5.24 -6.90 -9.16
CA LEU A 135 5.64 -5.52 -8.85
C LEU A 135 5.69 -4.60 -10.08
N GLU A 136 5.40 -5.09 -11.30
CA GLU A 136 5.43 -4.25 -12.50
C GLU A 136 4.44 -3.08 -12.41
N GLY A 137 3.21 -3.33 -11.93
CA GLY A 137 2.23 -2.27 -11.70
C GLY A 137 2.69 -1.23 -10.68
N TYR A 138 3.37 -1.66 -9.61
CA TYR A 138 3.96 -0.76 -8.61
C TYR A 138 5.06 0.12 -9.22
N LYS A 139 5.95 -0.44 -10.05
CA LYS A 139 7.02 0.33 -10.70
C LYS A 139 6.47 1.41 -11.63
N VAL A 140 5.42 1.07 -12.39
CA VAL A 140 4.71 2.03 -13.25
C VAL A 140 4.09 3.14 -12.41
N TRP A 141 3.34 2.79 -11.37
CA TRP A 141 2.74 3.77 -10.47
C TRP A 141 3.78 4.65 -9.81
N ARG A 142 4.86 4.08 -9.26
CA ARG A 142 5.92 4.82 -8.56
C ARG A 142 6.56 5.87 -9.46
N THR A 143 6.85 5.49 -10.70
CA THR A 143 7.43 6.41 -11.70
C THR A 143 6.49 7.59 -11.99
N ALA A 144 5.18 7.34 -12.11
CA ALA A 144 4.18 8.40 -12.32
C ALA A 144 3.95 9.24 -11.06
N PHE A 145 3.98 8.62 -9.88
CA PHE A 145 3.86 9.30 -8.59
C PHE A 145 5.01 10.29 -8.36
N ASP A 146 6.25 9.88 -8.65
CA ASP A 146 7.44 10.74 -8.54
C ASP A 146 7.35 11.94 -9.50
N LYS A 147 6.70 11.78 -10.65
CA LYS A 147 6.39 12.85 -11.61
C LYS A 147 5.16 13.70 -11.25
N LYS A 148 4.47 13.39 -10.14
CA LYS A 148 3.21 14.02 -9.72
C LYS A 148 2.03 13.81 -10.69
N GLU A 149 2.09 12.73 -11.47
CA GLU A 149 1.06 12.33 -12.45
C GLU A 149 0.08 11.29 -11.90
N ALA A 150 0.46 10.60 -10.82
CA ALA A 150 -0.39 9.62 -10.13
C ALA A 150 -0.64 9.99 -8.66
N GLY A 151 -1.78 9.55 -8.14
CA GLY A 151 -2.16 9.71 -6.75
C GLY A 151 -2.22 8.39 -5.99
N VAL A 152 -2.72 8.47 -4.75
CA VAL A 152 -2.97 7.35 -3.83
C VAL A 152 -4.46 7.30 -3.53
N PHE A 153 -5.04 6.11 -3.40
CA PHE A 153 -6.46 5.88 -3.09
C PHE A 153 -6.75 5.80 -1.58
#